data_AF-A0A524PFF1-F1
#
_entry.id   AF-A0A524PFF1-F1
#
_cell.length_a   1.000
_cell.length_b   1.000
_cell.length_c   1.000
_cell.angle_alpha   90.00
_cell.angle_beta   90.00
_cell.angle_gamma   90.00
#
_symmetry.space_group_name_H-M   'P 1'
#
loop_
_entity.id
_entity.type
_entity.pdbx_description
1 polymer ?
#
loop_
_entity_poly.entity_id
_entity_poly.type
_entity_poly.pdbx_seq_one_letter_code
_entity_poly.pdbx_strand_id
1 'polypeptide(L)'
;LVEKEAVEAVENEQTEVELGRAKEFNAEAELGDMVMVESTPEDFGRVAAQTAKQVILQRLREAERDAQYEEFVEREGDMVHGTVHSITPQAVTVGLGRAEAILPRNHQIPGEHFRVRDRIRTYVLEVRKSPRGPVIVVSRTHPHMLRRLLEMEVPEISQGLVEIKAIAREAGKRAKVAVAASREGVDPVGACVGLRGVRIQSIVRDLNDEKIDVIEWNADPATFIAKALSPARVSGVYLDDDPRRGKTAMVVVPEDQLSLAIGRAGVNARLGAKLTNWRIDIKSLPEAAADSLHRLQADGAYAETAAAEEEVLEKIEAILTKKEEGRPVTPEEYQALTGFVDRVQREIESQRDEKRIVQREKLEEVRAAFPPTAFDVALEDTGLSTRVFNLLHEAGYETAGRVLETLGVDEDALLGLQGIGPKALDELRKILTAFPYPEVEAPPEPVVEGEEATLEVEISEAEAEAVEGLAPDAEPIAVGEADIELAAVEPGAAPSPEGETPEAAEAPEESFEELIEQFTEVIAPADFEEEDEKSLESIESRKRKKGEARVVEYDPDLDEMVVHRRRKREEGDDWTLGNF
;
A
#
# COMPACT_ATOMS: atom_id res chain seq x y z
N LEU A 1 52.19 -34.81 20.16
CA LEU A 1 53.47 -35.03 19.45
C LEU A 1 53.75 -33.80 18.60
N VAL A 2 55.00 -33.36 18.55
CA VAL A 2 55.49 -32.24 17.73
C VAL A 2 56.71 -32.74 16.97
N GLU A 3 56.84 -32.34 15.72
CA GLU A 3 57.98 -32.69 14.87
C GLU A 3 59.21 -31.88 15.30
N LYS A 4 60.33 -32.54 15.60
CA LYS A 4 61.58 -31.89 16.03
C LYS A 4 62.80 -32.51 15.36
N GLU A 5 63.80 -31.69 15.07
CA GLU A 5 65.07 -32.12 14.46
C GLU A 5 65.99 -32.78 15.49
N ALA A 6 66.56 -33.94 15.15
CA ALA A 6 67.46 -34.69 16.01
C ALA A 6 68.90 -34.14 15.94
N VAL A 7 69.36 -33.48 17.01
CA VAL A 7 70.66 -32.80 17.08
C VAL A 7 71.56 -33.37 18.18
N GLU A 8 72.87 -33.09 18.13
CA GLU A 8 73.83 -33.51 19.18
C GLU A 8 73.74 -32.63 20.45
N ALA A 9 73.46 -31.34 20.28
CA ALA A 9 73.25 -30.36 21.35
C ALA A 9 72.08 -29.47 20.95
N VAL A 10 71.09 -29.32 21.84
CA VAL A 10 69.89 -28.51 21.60
C VAL A 10 70.18 -27.05 21.86
N GLU A 11 69.98 -26.20 20.85
CA GLU A 11 69.98 -24.74 20.98
C GLU A 11 68.55 -24.19 21.11
N ASN A 12 67.55 -24.85 20.50
CA ASN A 12 66.14 -24.46 20.58
C ASN A 12 65.20 -25.62 20.96
N GLU A 13 64.84 -25.69 22.24
CA GLU A 13 63.95 -26.70 22.82
C GLU A 13 62.56 -26.82 22.15
N GLN A 14 62.12 -25.84 21.35
CA GLN A 14 60.84 -25.90 20.64
C GLN A 14 60.91 -26.70 19.33
N THR A 15 62.04 -26.63 18.62
CA THR A 15 62.23 -27.22 17.27
C THR A 15 63.20 -28.38 17.24
N GLU A 16 64.03 -28.56 18.27
CA GLU A 16 65.12 -29.52 18.31
C GLU A 16 64.96 -30.52 19.48
N VAL A 17 65.60 -31.68 19.34
CA VAL A 17 65.66 -32.73 20.36
C VAL A 17 67.01 -33.44 20.31
N GLU A 18 67.56 -33.80 21.47
CA GLU A 18 68.79 -34.60 21.51
C GLU A 18 68.58 -35.98 20.84
N LEU A 19 69.55 -36.42 20.03
CA LEU A 19 69.53 -37.72 19.33
C LEU A 19 69.19 -38.91 20.26
N GLY A 20 69.68 -38.88 21.52
CA GLY A 20 69.39 -39.90 22.51
C GLY A 20 67.89 -40.00 22.83
N ARG A 21 67.20 -38.87 22.96
CA ARG A 21 65.76 -38.80 23.21
C ARG A 21 64.94 -39.01 21.92
N ALA A 22 65.44 -38.58 20.76
CA ALA A 22 64.81 -38.90 19.47
C ALA A 22 64.68 -40.42 19.27
N LYS A 23 65.72 -41.17 19.66
CA LYS A 23 65.75 -42.64 19.58
C LYS A 23 64.79 -43.38 20.52
N GLU A 24 64.23 -42.70 21.53
CA GLU A 24 63.16 -43.26 22.36
C GLU A 24 61.81 -43.32 21.63
N PHE A 25 61.58 -42.40 20.68
CA PHE A 25 60.35 -42.32 19.88
C PHE A 25 60.48 -43.00 18.51
N ASN A 26 61.67 -42.95 17.90
CA ASN A 26 61.99 -43.71 16.69
C ASN A 26 63.41 -44.29 16.77
N ALA A 27 63.53 -45.61 16.95
CA ALA A 27 64.81 -46.30 17.15
C ALA A 27 65.79 -46.18 15.97
N GLU A 28 65.31 -45.85 14.77
CA GLU A 28 66.12 -45.69 13.56
C GLU A 28 66.57 -44.24 13.29
N ALA A 29 66.23 -43.28 14.16
CA ALA A 29 66.54 -41.85 13.94
C ALA A 29 68.06 -41.55 13.86
N GLU A 30 68.47 -40.83 12.83
CA GLU A 30 69.83 -40.30 12.64
C GLU A 30 69.91 -38.80 12.97
N LEU A 31 71.11 -38.19 12.88
CA LEU A 31 71.30 -36.76 13.12
C LEU A 31 70.77 -35.95 11.92
N GLY A 32 69.95 -34.94 12.20
CA GLY A 32 69.23 -34.14 11.20
C GLY A 32 67.85 -34.70 10.81
N ASP A 33 67.44 -35.84 11.35
CA ASP A 33 66.11 -36.41 11.09
C ASP A 33 65.01 -35.66 11.87
N MET A 34 63.85 -35.51 11.24
CA MET A 34 62.65 -34.97 11.87
C MET A 34 61.85 -36.08 12.56
N VAL A 35 61.78 -36.03 13.90
CA VAL A 35 61.15 -37.06 14.74
C VAL A 35 59.96 -36.48 15.51
N MET A 36 58.86 -37.24 15.54
CA MET A 36 57.64 -36.88 16.26
C MET A 36 57.77 -37.18 17.76
N VAL A 37 58.13 -36.16 18.55
CA VAL A 37 58.43 -36.28 19.98
C VAL A 37 57.26 -35.77 20.83
N GLU A 38 57.06 -36.34 22.02
CA GLU A 38 56.13 -35.75 22.98
C GLU A 38 56.72 -34.49 23.62
N SER A 39 56.09 -33.35 23.30
CA SER A 39 56.45 -32.01 23.76
C SER A 39 55.24 -31.31 24.38
N THR A 40 54.43 -32.06 25.14
CA THR A 40 53.23 -31.59 25.85
C THR A 40 53.64 -30.95 27.19
N PRO A 41 53.47 -29.63 27.42
CA PRO A 41 53.78 -29.04 28.72
C PRO A 41 52.88 -29.59 29.84
N GLU A 42 53.36 -29.61 31.09
CA GLU A 42 52.57 -30.08 32.25
C GLU A 42 51.25 -29.29 32.41
N ASP A 43 51.29 -28.00 32.10
CA ASP A 43 50.14 -27.08 32.15
C ASP A 43 49.21 -27.17 30.92
N PHE A 44 49.53 -27.98 29.91
CA PHE A 44 48.78 -28.10 28.66
C PHE A 44 47.30 -28.40 28.90
N GLY A 45 46.99 -29.31 29.83
CA GLY A 45 45.61 -29.64 30.16
C GLY A 45 44.80 -28.44 30.69
N ARG A 46 45.43 -27.55 31.47
CA ARG A 46 44.77 -26.35 32.01
C ARG A 46 44.54 -25.31 30.91
N VAL A 47 45.54 -25.06 30.08
CA VAL A 47 45.44 -24.10 28.96
C VAL A 47 44.46 -24.62 27.91
N ALA A 48 44.59 -25.87 27.48
CA ALA A 48 43.70 -26.50 26.51
C ALA A 48 42.24 -26.56 27.01
N ALA A 49 41.99 -26.82 28.30
CA ALA A 49 40.63 -26.76 28.85
C ALA A 49 40.05 -25.34 28.84
N GLN A 50 40.86 -24.30 29.10
CA GLN A 50 40.42 -22.90 29.00
C GLN A 50 40.15 -22.49 27.54
N THR A 51 41.04 -22.84 26.62
CA THR A 51 40.85 -22.61 25.17
C THR A 51 39.65 -23.38 24.64
N ALA A 52 39.47 -24.66 25.01
CA ALA A 52 38.31 -25.45 24.63
C ALA A 52 37.01 -24.84 25.18
N LYS A 53 36.98 -24.40 26.45
CA LYS A 53 35.83 -23.66 27.01
C LYS A 53 35.52 -22.40 26.21
N GLN A 54 36.54 -21.62 25.81
CA GLN A 54 36.36 -20.42 24.99
C GLN A 54 35.82 -20.75 23.60
N VAL A 55 36.38 -21.76 22.92
CA VAL A 55 35.93 -22.20 21.59
C VAL A 55 34.51 -22.78 21.65
N ILE A 56 34.18 -23.58 22.66
CA ILE A 56 32.83 -24.11 22.87
C ILE A 56 31.84 -22.97 23.11
N LEU A 57 32.16 -22.00 23.97
CA LEU A 57 31.31 -20.81 24.19
C LEU A 57 31.18 -19.94 22.94
N GLN A 58 32.21 -19.85 22.11
CA GLN A 58 32.14 -19.16 20.83
C GLN A 58 31.21 -19.91 19.85
N ARG A 59 31.39 -21.22 19.68
CA ARG A 59 30.53 -22.05 18.81
C ARG A 59 29.08 -22.07 19.27
N LEU A 60 28.84 -22.12 20.58
CA LEU A 60 27.50 -22.02 21.15
C LEU A 60 26.85 -20.68 20.81
N ARG A 61 27.58 -19.56 20.96
CA ARG A 61 27.10 -18.22 20.57
C ARG A 61 26.96 -18.04 19.06
N GLU A 62 27.73 -18.75 18.24
CA GLU A 62 27.52 -18.78 16.77
C GLU A 62 26.18 -19.46 16.48
N ALA A 63 25.97 -20.68 16.98
CA ALA A 63 24.71 -21.42 16.81
C ALA A 63 23.49 -20.68 17.38
N GLU A 64 23.59 -20.04 18.54
CA GLU A 64 22.52 -19.20 19.11
C GLU A 64 22.17 -18.01 18.21
N ARG A 65 23.16 -17.36 17.57
CA ARG A 65 22.94 -16.22 16.67
C ARG A 65 22.36 -16.64 15.33
N ASP A 66 22.79 -17.77 14.79
CA ASP A 66 22.23 -18.32 13.55
C ASP A 66 20.78 -18.79 13.75
N ALA A 67 20.48 -19.51 14.85
CA ALA A 67 19.12 -19.90 15.20
C ALA A 67 18.19 -18.69 15.44
N GLN A 68 18.69 -17.62 16.07
CA GLN A 68 17.93 -16.36 16.20
C GLN A 68 17.67 -15.69 14.85
N TYR A 69 18.64 -15.72 13.93
CA TYR A 69 18.42 -15.17 12.60
C TYR A 69 17.33 -15.94 11.86
N GLU A 70 17.39 -17.26 11.86
CA GLU A 70 16.40 -18.13 11.22
C GLU A 70 14.99 -17.90 11.79
N GLU A 71 14.83 -17.83 13.12
CA GLU A 71 13.54 -17.54 13.76
C GLU A 71 12.95 -16.18 13.34
N PHE A 72 13.77 -15.13 13.22
CA PHE A 72 13.26 -13.77 13.00
C PHE A 72 13.11 -13.39 11.51
N VAL A 73 13.83 -14.04 10.59
CA VAL A 73 13.64 -13.83 9.15
C VAL A 73 12.28 -14.33 8.67
N GLU A 74 11.84 -15.50 9.16
CA GLU A 74 10.48 -16.01 8.91
C GLU A 74 9.38 -15.07 9.45
N ARG A 75 9.75 -14.13 10.32
CA ARG A 75 8.86 -13.15 10.98
C ARG A 75 9.05 -11.73 10.45
N GLU A 76 9.78 -11.54 9.36
CA GLU A 76 9.77 -10.26 8.63
C GLU A 76 8.35 -9.97 8.11
N GLY A 77 7.86 -8.75 8.33
CA GLY A 77 6.46 -8.40 8.02
C GLY A 77 5.44 -8.75 9.11
N ASP A 78 5.86 -9.37 10.22
CA ASP A 78 4.98 -9.71 11.34
C ASP A 78 5.08 -8.74 12.52
N MET A 79 4.11 -8.85 13.43
CA MET A 79 4.12 -8.11 14.68
C MET A 79 4.76 -8.92 15.79
N VAL A 80 5.73 -8.31 16.46
CA VAL A 80 6.36 -8.85 17.66
C VAL A 80 5.94 -8.05 18.90
N HIS A 81 5.85 -8.75 20.02
CA HIS A 81 5.65 -8.15 21.34
C HIS A 81 7.00 -8.08 22.03
N GLY A 82 7.34 -6.92 22.60
CA GLY A 82 8.63 -6.72 23.25
C GLY A 82 8.60 -5.79 24.44
N THR A 83 9.69 -5.76 25.20
CA THR A 83 9.88 -4.90 26.36
C THR A 83 11.04 -3.93 26.14
N VAL A 84 10.82 -2.64 26.40
CA VAL A 84 11.87 -1.62 26.24
C VAL A 84 13.00 -1.87 27.25
N HIS A 85 14.20 -2.17 26.76
CA HIS A 85 15.40 -2.41 27.57
C HIS A 85 16.16 -1.12 27.85
N SER A 86 16.38 -0.30 26.83
CA SER A 86 17.13 0.95 26.93
C SER A 86 16.64 1.97 25.90
N ILE A 87 16.86 3.25 26.20
CA ILE A 87 16.43 4.38 25.37
C ILE A 87 17.65 5.26 25.12
N THR A 88 18.03 5.39 23.85
CA THR A 88 19.14 6.23 23.37
C THR A 88 18.56 7.32 22.47
N PRO A 89 19.15 8.53 22.37
CA PRO A 89 18.61 9.60 21.51
C PRO A 89 18.44 9.22 20.02
N GLN A 90 19.12 8.18 19.54
CA GLN A 90 19.03 7.68 18.16
C GLN A 90 18.05 6.51 17.98
N ALA A 91 17.84 5.67 19.01
CA ALA A 91 17.07 4.44 18.92
C ALA A 91 16.64 3.92 20.30
N VAL A 92 15.57 3.14 20.33
CA VAL A 92 15.11 2.38 21.50
C VAL A 92 15.45 0.91 21.30
N THR A 93 16.06 0.27 22.28
CA THR A 93 16.32 -1.19 22.26
C THR A 93 15.14 -1.92 22.90
N VAL A 94 14.61 -2.90 22.17
CA VAL A 94 13.41 -3.66 22.51
C VAL A 94 13.80 -5.12 22.66
N GLY A 95 13.67 -5.69 23.85
CA GLY A 95 13.86 -7.12 24.08
C GLY A 95 12.69 -7.93 23.56
N LEU A 96 12.97 -8.90 22.70
CA LEU A 96 12.03 -9.88 22.16
C LEU A 96 12.20 -11.25 22.85
N GLY A 97 12.48 -11.22 24.17
CA GLY A 97 12.80 -12.41 24.96
C GLY A 97 14.24 -12.89 24.75
N ARG A 98 14.50 -13.62 23.65
CA ARG A 98 15.83 -14.21 23.37
C ARG A 98 16.74 -13.31 22.51
N ALA A 99 16.16 -12.43 21.71
CA ALA A 99 16.87 -11.50 20.84
C ALA A 99 16.58 -10.03 21.25
N GLU A 100 17.43 -9.11 20.79
CA GLU A 100 17.21 -7.68 20.91
C GLU A 100 16.92 -7.06 19.54
N ALA A 101 15.90 -6.23 19.47
CA ALA A 101 15.54 -5.45 18.30
C ALA A 101 15.82 -3.96 18.54
N ILE A 102 16.08 -3.24 17.45
CA ILE A 102 16.35 -1.80 17.44
C ILE A 102 15.15 -1.11 16.80
N LEU A 103 14.60 -0.11 17.47
CA LEU A 103 13.55 0.79 16.97
C LEU A 103 14.19 2.17 16.69
N PRO A 104 14.63 2.46 15.44
CA PRO A 104 15.30 3.71 15.09
C PRO A 104 14.35 4.91 15.20
N ARG A 105 14.88 6.10 15.47
CA ARG A 105 14.08 7.32 15.64
C ARG A 105 13.14 7.64 14.47
N ASN A 106 13.55 7.35 13.23
CA ASN A 106 12.71 7.56 12.03
C ASN A 106 11.52 6.58 11.93
N HIS A 107 11.56 5.48 12.67
CA HIS A 107 10.51 4.46 12.73
C HIS A 107 9.69 4.50 14.03
N GLN A 108 9.92 5.50 14.89
CA GLN A 108 9.12 5.81 16.08
C GLN A 108 7.97 6.76 15.71
N ILE A 109 6.83 6.64 16.39
CA ILE A 109 5.69 7.54 16.16
C ILE A 109 6.04 8.94 16.72
N PRO A 110 5.89 10.03 15.95
CA PRO A 110 6.20 11.38 16.45
C PRO A 110 5.35 11.74 17.68
N GLY A 111 6.01 12.10 18.79
CA GLY A 111 5.35 12.45 20.05
C GLY A 111 5.08 11.26 20.99
N GLU A 112 5.40 10.03 20.57
CA GLU A 112 5.38 8.85 21.44
C GLU A 112 6.55 8.89 22.45
N HIS A 113 6.27 8.56 23.71
CA HIS A 113 7.25 8.58 24.80
C HIS A 113 7.35 7.19 25.44
N PHE A 114 8.52 6.55 25.29
CA PHE A 114 8.80 5.26 25.90
C PHE A 114 9.44 5.41 27.29
N ARG A 115 9.20 4.43 28.16
CA ARG A 115 9.92 4.23 29.43
C ARG A 115 10.55 2.83 29.45
N VAL A 116 11.62 2.70 30.22
CA VAL A 116 12.30 1.41 30.39
C VAL A 116 11.35 0.44 31.12
N ARG A 117 11.23 -0.79 30.60
CA ARG A 117 10.26 -1.85 30.94
C ARG A 117 8.85 -1.69 30.40
N ASP A 118 8.55 -0.67 29.59
CA ASP A 118 7.27 -0.61 28.88
C ASP A 118 7.12 -1.81 27.92
N ARG A 119 5.91 -2.36 27.83
CA ARG A 119 5.57 -3.39 26.86
C ARG A 119 5.05 -2.70 25.61
N ILE A 120 5.69 -2.96 24.48
CA ILE A 120 5.31 -2.37 23.19
C ILE A 120 5.12 -3.45 22.13
N ARG A 121 4.18 -3.20 21.22
CA ARG A 121 4.01 -3.95 19.97
C ARG A 121 4.80 -3.25 18.88
N THR A 122 5.52 -3.99 18.06
CA THR A 122 6.29 -3.43 16.94
C THR A 122 6.24 -4.34 15.72
N TYR A 123 6.23 -3.74 14.53
CA TYR A 123 6.32 -4.45 13.25
C TYR A 123 7.78 -4.75 12.93
N VAL A 124 8.12 -5.98 12.55
CA VAL A 124 9.48 -6.34 12.07
C VAL A 124 9.65 -5.81 10.65
N LEU A 125 10.56 -4.85 10.48
CA LEU A 125 10.81 -4.20 9.20
C LEU A 125 11.80 -5.01 8.35
N GLU A 126 12.89 -5.47 8.96
CA GLU A 126 13.97 -6.24 8.33
C GLU A 126 14.87 -6.90 9.39
N VAL A 127 15.54 -8.00 9.03
CA VAL A 127 16.47 -8.74 9.88
C VAL A 127 17.79 -8.95 9.14
N ARG A 128 18.82 -8.22 9.56
CA ARG A 128 20.13 -8.23 8.89
C ARG A 128 21.14 -9.12 9.64
N LYS A 129 21.88 -9.98 8.92
CA LYS A 129 23.06 -10.64 9.50
C LYS A 129 24.17 -9.60 9.75
N SER A 130 24.73 -9.59 10.95
CA SER A 130 25.94 -8.83 11.30
C SER A 130 26.95 -9.75 11.99
N PRO A 131 28.27 -9.50 11.89
CA PRO A 131 29.29 -10.28 12.62
C PRO A 131 29.06 -10.33 14.15
N ARG A 132 28.27 -9.41 14.70
CA ARG A 132 27.88 -9.36 16.13
C ARG A 132 26.59 -10.13 16.45
N GLY A 133 25.84 -10.62 15.46
CA GLY A 133 24.54 -11.28 15.60
C GLY A 133 23.49 -10.72 14.64
N PRO A 134 22.27 -11.29 14.62
CA PRO A 134 21.16 -10.71 13.87
C PRO A 134 20.83 -9.31 14.42
N VAL A 135 20.66 -8.35 13.52
CA VAL A 135 20.16 -7.01 13.83
C VAL A 135 18.72 -6.93 13.32
N ILE A 136 17.78 -7.06 14.25
CA ILE A 136 16.34 -6.98 13.98
C ILE A 136 15.96 -5.50 14.04
N VAL A 137 15.54 -4.92 12.92
CA VAL A 137 15.01 -3.56 12.87
C VAL A 137 13.50 -3.61 12.95
N VAL A 138 12.93 -2.89 13.91
CA VAL A 138 11.48 -2.81 14.10
C VAL A 138 10.95 -1.39 13.88
N SER A 139 9.67 -1.30 13.56
CA SER A 139 8.97 -0.05 13.25
C SER A 139 7.62 0.03 13.94
N ARG A 140 7.21 1.26 14.29
CA ARG A 140 5.84 1.61 14.70
C ARG A 140 5.16 2.57 13.72
N THR A 141 5.91 3.17 12.79
CA THR A 141 5.39 4.06 11.75
C THR A 141 4.88 3.35 10.49
N HIS A 142 5.33 2.12 10.22
CA HIS A 142 5.00 1.43 8.97
C HIS A 142 3.48 1.21 8.78
N PRO A 143 2.89 1.33 7.56
CA PRO A 143 1.47 1.07 7.34
C PRO A 143 1.02 -0.35 7.75
N HIS A 144 1.86 -1.36 7.53
CA HIS A 144 1.55 -2.73 7.95
C HIS A 144 1.48 -2.95 9.46
N MET A 145 2.01 -2.03 10.30
CA MET A 145 1.76 -2.06 11.75
C MET A 145 0.24 -1.98 12.03
N LEU A 146 -0.48 -1.09 11.34
CA LEU A 146 -1.93 -0.96 11.47
C LEU A 146 -2.66 -2.18 10.87
N ARG A 147 -2.17 -2.74 9.75
CA ARG A 147 -2.70 -3.99 9.18
C ARG A 147 -2.67 -5.13 10.20
N ARG A 148 -1.49 -5.40 10.79
CA ARG A 148 -1.32 -6.46 11.78
C ARG A 148 -2.10 -6.21 13.08
N LEU A 149 -2.30 -4.94 13.50
CA LEU A 149 -3.16 -4.63 14.66
C LEU A 149 -4.63 -4.98 14.37
N LEU A 150 -5.14 -4.63 13.18
CA LEU A 150 -6.50 -4.96 12.77
C LEU A 150 -6.72 -6.48 12.65
N GLU A 151 -5.76 -7.21 12.07
CA GLU A 151 -5.83 -8.67 11.95
C GLU A 151 -5.92 -9.40 13.32
N MET A 152 -5.28 -8.85 14.37
CA MET A 152 -5.35 -9.40 15.73
C MET A 152 -6.60 -8.98 16.51
N GLU A 153 -7.08 -7.74 16.35
CA GLU A 153 -8.21 -7.18 17.11
C GLU A 153 -9.58 -7.52 16.48
N VAL A 154 -9.61 -7.84 15.17
CA VAL A 154 -10.83 -8.09 14.39
C VAL A 154 -10.83 -9.54 13.86
N PRO A 155 -11.50 -10.48 14.54
CA PRO A 155 -11.57 -11.90 14.14
C PRO A 155 -12.10 -12.11 12.71
N GLU A 156 -12.97 -11.23 12.24
CA GLU A 156 -13.57 -11.29 10.92
C GLU A 156 -12.53 -11.05 9.80
N ILE A 157 -11.42 -10.36 10.11
CA ILE A 157 -10.30 -10.16 9.18
C ILE A 157 -9.38 -11.39 9.17
N SER A 158 -9.01 -11.93 10.34
CA SER A 158 -8.17 -13.13 10.42
C SER A 158 -8.87 -14.40 9.90
N GLN A 159 -10.21 -14.42 9.87
CA GLN A 159 -11.02 -15.46 9.21
C GLN A 159 -11.23 -15.23 7.71
N GLY A 160 -10.77 -14.10 7.14
CA GLY A 160 -10.96 -13.77 5.72
C GLY A 160 -12.40 -13.40 5.32
N LEU A 161 -13.28 -13.11 6.29
CA LEU A 161 -14.64 -12.62 6.02
C LEU A 161 -14.64 -11.14 5.62
N VAL A 162 -13.66 -10.37 6.11
CA VAL A 162 -13.42 -8.97 5.78
C VAL A 162 -11.98 -8.81 5.31
N GLU A 163 -11.79 -8.18 4.15
CA GLU A 163 -10.47 -7.97 3.53
C GLU A 163 -10.05 -6.50 3.61
N ILE A 164 -8.81 -6.23 4.03
CA ILE A 164 -8.23 -4.88 4.01
C ILE A 164 -7.63 -4.61 2.63
N LYS A 165 -8.38 -3.89 1.78
CA LYS A 165 -8.01 -3.53 0.40
C LYS A 165 -6.87 -2.52 0.34
N ALA A 166 -6.92 -1.45 1.14
CA ALA A 166 -5.90 -0.40 1.14
C ALA A 166 -5.73 0.25 2.52
N ILE A 167 -4.53 0.79 2.78
CA ILE A 167 -4.21 1.54 4.00
C ILE A 167 -3.40 2.78 3.61
N ALA A 168 -3.92 3.97 3.92
CA ALA A 168 -3.18 5.22 3.87
C ALA A 168 -2.91 5.69 5.30
N ARG A 169 -1.65 5.93 5.66
CA ARG A 169 -1.26 6.25 7.05
C ARG A 169 -0.26 7.41 7.13
N GLU A 170 -0.58 8.41 7.96
CA GLU A 170 0.38 9.37 8.51
C GLU A 170 0.54 9.09 10.00
N ALA A 171 1.63 8.39 10.36
CA ALA A 171 1.86 7.87 11.71
C ALA A 171 1.78 8.97 12.79
N GLY A 172 1.04 8.69 13.87
CA GLY A 172 0.82 9.61 14.99
C GLY A 172 -0.11 10.78 14.67
N LYS A 173 -0.77 10.80 13.51
CA LYS A 173 -1.74 11.83 13.12
C LYS A 173 -3.09 11.24 12.73
N ARG A 174 -3.12 10.54 11.59
CA ARG A 174 -4.34 9.99 11.02
C ARG A 174 -4.04 8.86 10.02
N ALA A 175 -4.89 7.85 10.02
CA ALA A 175 -4.92 6.80 9.00
C ALA A 175 -6.33 6.66 8.42
N LYS A 176 -6.40 6.16 7.19
CA LYS A 176 -7.62 5.67 6.55
C LYS A 176 -7.40 4.23 6.11
N VAL A 177 -8.39 3.38 6.35
CA VAL A 177 -8.34 1.95 6.03
C VAL A 177 -9.57 1.61 5.18
N ALA A 178 -9.34 1.08 3.99
CA ALA A 178 -10.38 0.61 3.09
C ALA A 178 -10.62 -0.89 3.30
N VAL A 179 -11.84 -1.25 3.68
CA VAL A 179 -12.25 -2.63 3.98
C VAL A 179 -13.42 -3.07 3.09
N ALA A 180 -13.39 -4.31 2.62
CA ALA A 180 -14.44 -4.94 1.85
C ALA A 180 -14.92 -6.21 2.56
N ALA A 181 -16.21 -6.52 2.49
CA ALA A 181 -16.71 -7.84 2.89
C ALA A 181 -16.49 -8.84 1.76
N SER A 182 -16.04 -10.05 2.11
CA SER A 182 -15.92 -11.18 1.18
C SER A 182 -17.27 -11.86 0.91
N ARG A 183 -18.24 -11.69 1.83
CA ARG A 183 -19.59 -12.27 1.74
C ARG A 183 -20.66 -11.22 2.01
N GLU A 184 -21.75 -11.31 1.25
CA GLU A 184 -22.95 -10.51 1.50
C GLU A 184 -23.52 -10.77 2.90
N GLY A 185 -24.10 -9.74 3.52
CA GLY A 185 -24.64 -9.79 4.89
C GLY A 185 -23.64 -9.53 6.01
N VAL A 186 -22.34 -9.38 5.70
CA VAL A 186 -21.32 -8.94 6.67
C VAL A 186 -21.07 -7.43 6.46
N ASP A 187 -21.21 -6.63 7.53
CA ASP A 187 -20.79 -5.22 7.51
C ASP A 187 -19.27 -5.14 7.82
N PRO A 188 -18.42 -4.75 6.85
CA PRO A 188 -16.98 -4.72 7.05
C PRO A 188 -16.56 -3.54 7.96
N VAL A 189 -17.30 -2.43 7.96
CA VAL A 189 -17.01 -1.27 8.80
C VAL A 189 -17.42 -1.56 10.25
N GLY A 190 -18.64 -2.06 10.45
CA GLY A 190 -19.14 -2.49 11.76
C GLY A 190 -18.29 -3.55 12.43
N ALA A 191 -17.78 -4.54 11.68
CA ALA A 191 -16.84 -5.54 12.18
C ALA A 191 -15.53 -4.89 12.70
N CYS A 192 -14.92 -4.00 11.93
CA CYS A 192 -13.66 -3.36 12.33
C CYS A 192 -13.82 -2.39 13.51
N VAL A 193 -14.93 -1.65 13.55
CA VAL A 193 -15.22 -0.66 14.60
C VAL A 193 -15.63 -1.35 15.90
N GLY A 194 -16.46 -2.40 15.81
CA GLY A 194 -17.05 -3.09 16.94
C GLY A 194 -18.11 -2.26 17.68
N LEU A 195 -18.73 -2.86 18.70
CA LEU A 195 -19.76 -2.19 19.51
C LEU A 195 -19.23 -0.86 20.08
N ARG A 196 -19.87 0.26 19.70
CA ARG A 196 -19.48 1.64 20.09
C ARG A 196 -18.01 2.01 19.81
N GLY A 197 -17.33 1.33 18.88
CA GLY A 197 -15.93 1.64 18.55
C GLY A 197 -14.88 1.05 19.48
N VAL A 198 -15.23 0.10 20.37
CA VAL A 198 -14.29 -0.44 21.37
C VAL A 198 -13.06 -1.09 20.73
N ARG A 199 -13.22 -1.85 19.64
CA ARG A 199 -12.09 -2.50 18.92
C ARG A 199 -11.15 -1.44 18.34
N ILE A 200 -11.67 -0.50 17.56
CA ILE A 200 -10.84 0.54 16.94
C ILE A 200 -10.19 1.47 17.99
N GLN A 201 -10.85 1.74 19.12
CA GLN A 201 -10.26 2.48 20.25
C GLN A 201 -9.14 1.73 20.99
N SER A 202 -9.07 0.40 20.90
CA SER A 202 -7.90 -0.39 21.32
C SER A 202 -6.69 0.01 20.48
N ILE A 203 -6.84 -0.08 19.15
CA ILE A 203 -5.81 0.20 18.14
C ILE A 203 -5.37 1.69 18.16
N VAL A 204 -6.31 2.63 18.33
CA VAL A 204 -5.99 4.07 18.45
C VAL A 204 -5.06 4.34 19.63
N ARG A 205 -5.32 3.74 20.80
CA ARG A 205 -4.46 3.87 21.98
C ARG A 205 -3.10 3.23 21.76
N ASP A 206 -3.04 2.07 21.09
CA ASP A 206 -1.79 1.41 20.73
C ASP A 206 -0.91 2.22 19.77
N LEU A 207 -1.49 3.14 19.00
CA LEU A 207 -0.77 4.00 18.04
C LEU A 207 -0.62 5.45 18.52
N ASN A 208 -0.66 5.68 19.85
CA ASN A 208 -0.46 6.99 20.49
C ASN A 208 -1.48 8.03 20.00
N ASP A 209 -2.77 7.68 20.12
CA ASP A 209 -3.95 8.49 19.76
C ASP A 209 -4.04 8.91 18.28
N GLU A 210 -3.44 8.11 17.40
CA GLU A 210 -3.57 8.25 15.94
C GLU A 210 -5.04 8.04 15.52
N LYS A 211 -5.63 9.02 14.80
CA LYS A 211 -7.04 8.93 14.38
C LYS A 211 -7.21 7.96 13.22
N ILE A 212 -7.96 6.88 13.39
CA ILE A 212 -8.18 5.89 12.33
C ILE A 212 -9.61 6.00 11.80
N ASP A 213 -9.75 6.29 10.51
CA ASP A 213 -11.02 6.18 9.79
C ASP A 213 -11.10 4.79 9.12
N VAL A 214 -12.12 4.01 9.43
CA VAL A 214 -12.46 2.80 8.66
C VAL A 214 -13.51 3.14 7.62
N ILE A 215 -13.26 2.74 6.38
CA ILE A 215 -14.02 3.16 5.21
C ILE A 215 -14.37 1.92 4.38
N GLU A 216 -15.62 1.80 3.99
CA GLU A 216 -16.07 0.74 3.09
C GLU A 216 -15.49 0.97 1.68
N TRP A 217 -14.74 -0.01 1.18
CA TRP A 217 -14.25 -0.01 -0.20
C TRP A 217 -15.41 -0.21 -1.18
N ASN A 218 -15.30 0.37 -2.37
CA ASN A 218 -16.26 0.15 -3.45
C ASN A 218 -15.53 -0.02 -4.79
N ALA A 219 -16.12 -0.80 -5.70
CA ALA A 219 -15.57 -1.01 -7.04
C ALA A 219 -15.74 0.22 -7.94
N ASP A 220 -16.79 1.03 -7.73
CA ASP A 220 -16.93 2.33 -8.36
C ASP A 220 -15.95 3.36 -7.74
N PRO A 221 -15.00 3.92 -8.51
CA PRO A 221 -14.06 4.91 -8.01
C PRO A 221 -14.75 6.18 -7.50
N ALA A 222 -15.87 6.62 -8.10
CA ALA A 222 -16.54 7.85 -7.69
C ALA A 222 -17.12 7.69 -6.26
N THR A 223 -17.86 6.61 -6.01
CA THR A 223 -18.35 6.22 -4.69
C THR A 223 -17.21 6.01 -3.69
N PHE A 224 -16.12 5.32 -4.10
CA PHE A 224 -15.00 5.06 -3.19
C PHE A 224 -14.25 6.35 -2.80
N ILE A 225 -14.03 7.28 -3.74
CA ILE A 225 -13.42 8.60 -3.47
C ILE A 225 -14.32 9.45 -2.57
N ALA A 226 -15.64 9.46 -2.79
CA ALA A 226 -16.60 10.13 -1.93
C ALA A 226 -16.53 9.59 -0.49
N LYS A 227 -16.51 8.26 -0.31
CA LYS A 227 -16.35 7.60 1.00
C LYS A 227 -14.97 7.89 1.61
N ALA A 228 -13.89 7.92 0.83
CA ALA A 228 -12.53 8.17 1.30
C ALA A 228 -12.34 9.54 1.97
N LEU A 229 -13.09 10.56 1.54
CA LEU A 229 -13.05 11.91 2.11
C LEU A 229 -13.88 12.10 3.40
N SER A 230 -14.63 11.07 3.82
CA SER A 230 -15.30 11.01 5.12
C SER A 230 -14.35 11.45 6.25
N PRO A 231 -14.78 12.31 7.19
CA PRO A 231 -16.16 12.69 7.51
C PRO A 231 -16.78 13.84 6.68
N ALA A 232 -16.08 14.39 5.69
CA ALA A 232 -16.63 15.48 4.90
C ALA A 232 -17.74 14.98 3.95
N ARG A 233 -18.85 15.73 3.86
CA ARG A 233 -19.93 15.42 2.89
C ARG A 233 -19.56 15.96 1.51
N VAL A 234 -19.66 15.09 0.50
CA VAL A 234 -19.35 15.37 -0.90
C VAL A 234 -20.64 15.59 -1.69
N SER A 235 -20.66 16.60 -2.57
CA SER A 235 -21.79 16.90 -3.46
C SER A 235 -21.71 16.14 -4.78
N GLY A 236 -20.51 15.92 -5.31
CA GLY A 236 -20.26 15.17 -6.54
C GLY A 236 -18.77 14.85 -6.72
N VAL A 237 -18.48 13.78 -7.45
CA VAL A 237 -17.13 13.34 -7.83
C VAL A 237 -17.13 13.15 -9.33
N TYR A 238 -16.20 13.83 -10.01
CA TYR A 238 -16.04 13.80 -11.46
C TYR A 238 -14.66 13.22 -11.77
N LEU A 239 -14.59 12.24 -12.67
CA LEU A 239 -13.42 11.41 -12.93
C LEU A 239 -12.77 11.77 -14.27
N ASP A 240 -11.44 11.84 -14.27
CA ASP A 240 -10.60 12.14 -15.42
C ASP A 240 -9.48 11.08 -15.48
N ASP A 241 -9.81 9.89 -16.01
CA ASP A 241 -8.86 8.79 -16.24
C ASP A 241 -8.15 8.98 -17.60
N ASP A 242 -7.18 9.88 -17.61
CA ASP A 242 -6.39 10.18 -18.79
C ASP A 242 -5.09 9.34 -18.82
N PRO A 243 -4.85 8.49 -19.84
CA PRO A 243 -3.64 7.66 -19.89
C PRO A 243 -2.31 8.45 -19.94
N ARG A 244 -2.33 9.73 -20.35
CA ARG A 244 -1.14 10.59 -20.45
C ARG A 244 -0.99 11.52 -19.24
N ARG A 245 -2.09 11.99 -18.64
CA ARG A 245 -2.07 12.89 -17.46
C ARG A 245 -2.23 12.19 -16.11
N GLY A 246 -2.65 10.92 -16.12
CA GLY A 246 -2.91 10.13 -14.93
C GLY A 246 -4.28 10.40 -14.29
N LYS A 247 -4.66 9.50 -13.38
CA LYS A 247 -5.97 9.42 -12.75
C LYS A 247 -6.25 10.62 -11.84
N THR A 248 -7.10 11.52 -12.30
CA THR A 248 -7.49 12.73 -11.56
C THR A 248 -8.99 12.72 -11.27
N ALA A 249 -9.38 13.15 -10.07
CA ALA A 249 -10.77 13.23 -9.65
C ALA A 249 -11.06 14.63 -9.09
N MET A 250 -11.99 15.35 -9.73
CA MET A 250 -12.46 16.63 -9.23
C MET A 250 -13.63 16.39 -8.27
N VAL A 251 -13.44 16.73 -7.00
CA VAL A 251 -14.45 16.54 -5.96
C VAL A 251 -15.06 17.88 -5.60
N VAL A 252 -16.38 17.97 -5.71
CA VAL A 252 -17.14 19.17 -5.35
C VAL A 252 -17.76 18.98 -3.97
N VAL A 253 -17.51 19.94 -3.09
CA VAL A 253 -18.01 19.93 -1.70
C VAL A 253 -18.73 21.23 -1.35
N PRO A 254 -19.68 21.21 -0.39
CA PRO A 254 -20.20 22.41 0.24
C PRO A 254 -19.09 23.23 0.91
N GLU A 255 -19.23 24.55 0.98
CA GLU A 255 -18.18 25.43 1.53
C GLU A 255 -17.87 25.21 3.01
N ASP A 256 -18.89 24.88 3.82
CA ASP A 256 -18.72 24.49 5.22
C ASP A 256 -17.92 23.19 5.37
N GLN A 257 -17.99 22.32 4.36
CA GLN A 257 -17.26 21.04 4.30
C GLN A 257 -15.86 21.17 3.68
N LEU A 258 -15.56 22.23 2.92
CA LEU A 258 -14.27 22.41 2.22
C LEU A 258 -13.06 22.29 3.15
N SER A 259 -13.12 22.96 4.30
CA SER A 259 -12.05 22.91 5.31
C SER A 259 -11.86 21.50 5.90
N LEU A 260 -12.97 20.77 6.08
CA LEU A 260 -12.96 19.40 6.61
C LEU A 260 -12.45 18.39 5.58
N ALA A 261 -12.85 18.54 4.31
CA ALA A 261 -12.47 17.69 3.20
C ALA A 261 -10.96 17.77 2.92
N ILE A 262 -10.39 18.98 2.92
CA ILE A 262 -8.93 19.20 2.82
C ILE A 262 -8.23 18.72 4.10
N GLY A 263 -8.77 19.10 5.27
CA GLY A 263 -8.20 18.82 6.58
C GLY A 263 -6.98 19.68 6.93
N ARG A 264 -6.55 19.63 8.20
CA ARG A 264 -5.38 20.37 8.69
C ARG A 264 -4.14 20.00 7.86
N ALA A 265 -3.51 20.98 7.22
CA ALA A 265 -2.35 20.81 6.34
C ALA A 265 -2.56 19.81 5.17
N GLY A 266 -3.81 19.64 4.69
CA GLY A 266 -4.13 18.76 3.55
C GLY A 266 -4.11 17.26 3.88
N VAL A 267 -4.01 16.88 5.15
CA VAL A 267 -3.87 15.48 5.58
C VAL A 267 -5.07 14.62 5.13
N ASN A 268 -6.31 15.13 5.18
CA ASN A 268 -7.47 14.33 4.81
C ASN A 268 -7.52 14.05 3.30
N ALA A 269 -7.28 15.08 2.49
CA ALA A 269 -7.17 14.95 1.03
C ALA A 269 -6.00 14.03 0.60
N ARG A 270 -4.81 14.20 1.20
CA ARG A 270 -3.63 13.37 0.90
C ARG A 270 -3.83 11.90 1.29
N LEU A 271 -4.46 11.62 2.44
CA LEU A 271 -4.81 10.26 2.82
C LEU A 271 -5.88 9.67 1.91
N GLY A 272 -6.89 10.45 1.49
CA GLY A 272 -7.87 10.03 0.48
C GLY A 272 -7.21 9.64 -0.83
N ALA A 273 -6.33 10.51 -1.35
CA ALA A 273 -5.58 10.27 -2.60
C ALA A 273 -4.69 9.02 -2.52
N LYS A 274 -3.94 8.84 -1.42
CA LYS A 274 -3.09 7.65 -1.22
C LYS A 274 -3.91 6.37 -0.97
N LEU A 275 -5.15 6.47 -0.49
CA LEU A 275 -6.04 5.32 -0.28
C LEU A 275 -6.69 4.84 -1.57
N THR A 276 -7.09 5.78 -2.44
CA THR A 276 -7.78 5.48 -3.71
C THR A 276 -6.82 5.29 -4.88
N ASN A 277 -5.59 5.81 -4.78
CA ASN A 277 -4.63 5.96 -5.87
C ASN A 277 -5.12 6.90 -7.00
N TRP A 278 -5.86 7.95 -6.62
CA TRP A 278 -6.29 9.04 -7.50
C TRP A 278 -5.77 10.38 -7.01
N ARG A 279 -5.45 11.29 -7.93
CA ARG A 279 -5.18 12.70 -7.63
C ARG A 279 -6.51 13.41 -7.34
N ILE A 280 -6.73 13.85 -6.11
CA ILE A 280 -8.00 14.45 -5.67
C ILE A 280 -7.90 15.99 -5.64
N ASP A 281 -8.60 16.65 -6.56
CA ASP A 281 -8.73 18.11 -6.62
C ASP A 281 -10.08 18.54 -5.99
N ILE A 282 -10.04 19.09 -4.77
CA ILE A 282 -11.24 19.49 -4.03
C ILE A 282 -11.60 20.96 -4.31
N LYS A 283 -12.83 21.20 -4.78
CA LYS A 283 -13.39 22.55 -5.03
C LYS A 283 -14.66 22.80 -4.22
N SER A 284 -14.90 24.07 -3.91
CA SER A 284 -16.21 24.49 -3.39
C SER A 284 -17.27 24.47 -4.49
N LEU A 285 -18.54 24.22 -4.14
CA LEU A 285 -19.64 24.22 -5.10
C LEU A 285 -19.74 25.49 -5.98
N PRO A 286 -19.61 26.73 -5.46
CA PRO A 286 -19.67 27.92 -6.31
C PRO A 286 -18.43 28.11 -7.20
N GLU A 287 -17.26 27.68 -6.73
CA GLU A 287 -16.02 27.67 -7.53
C GLU A 287 -16.11 26.66 -8.68
N ALA A 288 -16.69 25.48 -8.43
CA ALA A 288 -16.98 24.51 -9.47
C ALA A 288 -18.04 25.01 -10.47
N ALA A 289 -19.07 25.73 -10.00
CA ALA A 289 -20.05 26.35 -10.88
C ALA A 289 -19.45 27.47 -11.75
N ALA A 290 -18.61 28.34 -11.19
CA ALA A 290 -17.92 29.39 -11.93
C ALA A 290 -16.92 28.83 -12.97
N ASP A 291 -16.18 27.77 -12.64
CA ASP A 291 -15.31 27.05 -13.58
C ASP A 291 -16.13 26.38 -14.70
N SER A 292 -17.26 25.76 -14.36
CA SER A 292 -18.19 25.15 -15.34
C SER A 292 -18.75 26.19 -16.31
N LEU A 293 -19.22 27.33 -15.79
CA LEU A 293 -19.73 28.46 -16.57
C LEU A 293 -18.66 29.02 -17.51
N HIS A 294 -17.46 29.30 -16.99
CA HIS A 294 -16.34 29.79 -17.79
C HIS A 294 -15.95 28.81 -18.90
N ARG A 295 -15.94 27.49 -18.65
CA ARG A 295 -15.64 26.49 -19.70
C ARG A 295 -16.68 26.50 -20.81
N LEU A 296 -17.98 26.54 -20.46
CA LEU A 296 -19.06 26.60 -21.46
C LEU A 296 -19.01 27.87 -22.31
N GLN A 297 -18.60 29.01 -21.74
CA GLN A 297 -18.49 30.29 -22.44
C GLN A 297 -17.20 30.43 -23.27
N ALA A 298 -16.09 29.87 -22.81
CA ALA A 298 -14.77 30.07 -23.42
C ALA A 298 -14.37 28.99 -24.45
N ASP A 299 -14.88 27.76 -24.30
CA ASP A 299 -14.51 26.63 -25.16
C ASP A 299 -15.65 26.31 -26.13
N GLY A 300 -15.43 26.66 -27.41
CA GLY A 300 -16.40 26.49 -28.48
C GLY A 300 -16.84 25.03 -28.72
N ALA A 301 -16.12 24.05 -28.17
CA ALA A 301 -16.54 22.65 -28.18
C ALA A 301 -17.86 22.39 -27.45
N TYR A 302 -18.25 23.24 -26.48
CA TYR A 302 -19.49 23.10 -25.70
C TYR A 302 -20.54 24.18 -26.04
N ALA A 303 -20.37 24.89 -27.16
CA ALA A 303 -21.26 25.99 -27.56
C ALA A 303 -22.73 25.55 -27.76
N GLU A 304 -22.97 24.31 -28.20
CA GLU A 304 -24.31 23.74 -28.34
C GLU A 304 -24.97 23.54 -26.96
N THR A 305 -24.23 23.00 -25.98
CA THR A 305 -24.67 22.84 -24.59
C THR A 305 -24.94 24.21 -23.94
N ALA A 306 -24.07 25.20 -24.19
CA ALA A 306 -24.23 26.56 -23.68
C ALA A 306 -25.49 27.24 -24.24
N ALA A 307 -25.80 27.05 -25.52
CA ALA A 307 -27.02 27.55 -26.16
C ALA A 307 -28.28 26.83 -25.65
N ALA A 308 -28.19 25.54 -25.33
CA ALA A 308 -29.32 24.77 -24.78
C ALA A 308 -29.68 25.16 -23.34
N GLU A 309 -28.71 25.61 -22.53
CA GLU A 309 -28.90 25.99 -21.12
C GLU A 309 -28.83 27.52 -20.87
N GLU A 310 -29.04 28.38 -21.87
CA GLU A 310 -28.93 29.86 -21.74
C GLU A 310 -29.75 30.43 -20.55
N GLU A 311 -31.02 30.04 -20.42
CA GLU A 311 -31.88 30.41 -19.29
C GLU A 311 -31.37 29.95 -17.91
N VAL A 312 -30.57 28.88 -17.87
CA VAL A 312 -29.98 28.35 -16.63
C VAL A 312 -28.70 29.12 -16.32
N LEU A 313 -27.87 29.40 -17.33
CA LEU A 313 -26.64 30.19 -17.20
C LEU A 313 -26.93 31.56 -16.56
N GLU A 314 -27.93 32.31 -17.04
CA GLU A 314 -28.33 33.59 -16.44
C GLU A 314 -28.69 33.45 -14.94
N LYS A 315 -29.41 32.39 -14.58
CA LYS A 315 -29.82 32.11 -13.19
C LYS A 315 -28.60 31.75 -12.32
N ILE A 316 -27.64 30.99 -12.86
CA ILE A 316 -26.40 30.64 -12.16
C ILE A 316 -25.49 31.87 -11.99
N GLU A 317 -25.35 32.73 -13.00
CA GLU A 317 -24.61 34.00 -12.88
C GLU A 317 -25.23 34.93 -11.83
N ALA A 318 -26.57 35.02 -11.78
CA ALA A 318 -27.27 35.79 -10.75
C ALA A 318 -27.03 35.22 -9.33
N ILE A 319 -26.95 33.90 -9.17
CA ILE A 319 -26.62 33.26 -7.87
C ILE A 319 -25.15 33.49 -7.49
N LEU A 320 -24.22 33.40 -8.45
CA LEU A 320 -22.79 33.61 -8.21
C LEU A 320 -22.49 35.07 -7.85
N THR A 321 -23.05 36.05 -8.58
CA THR A 321 -22.90 37.48 -8.27
C THR A 321 -23.52 37.84 -6.91
N LYS A 322 -24.74 37.36 -6.62
CA LYS A 322 -25.38 37.46 -5.29
C LYS A 322 -24.45 36.97 -4.17
N LYS A 323 -23.71 35.89 -4.42
CA LYS A 323 -22.74 35.33 -3.49
C LYS A 323 -21.46 36.15 -3.36
N GLU A 324 -20.90 36.66 -4.46
CA GLU A 324 -19.72 37.53 -4.43
C GLU A 324 -19.97 38.84 -3.67
N GLU A 325 -21.19 39.37 -3.74
CA GLU A 325 -21.65 40.49 -2.91
C GLU A 325 -21.87 40.13 -1.42
N GLY A 326 -21.72 38.86 -1.04
CA GLY A 326 -21.88 38.38 0.33
C GLY A 326 -23.33 38.26 0.79
N ARG A 327 -24.31 38.27 -0.11
CA ARG A 327 -25.73 38.05 0.23
C ARG A 327 -25.98 36.55 0.51
N PRO A 328 -26.89 36.21 1.43
CA PRO A 328 -27.20 34.80 1.72
C PRO A 328 -27.84 34.11 0.52
N VAL A 329 -27.26 32.97 0.13
CA VAL A 329 -27.75 32.07 -0.91
C VAL A 329 -28.72 31.07 -0.27
N THR A 330 -29.88 30.83 -0.90
CA THR A 330 -30.92 29.93 -0.37
C THR A 330 -30.56 28.45 -0.61
N PRO A 331 -31.16 27.50 0.13
CA PRO A 331 -30.96 26.07 -0.14
C PRO A 331 -31.36 25.66 -1.57
N GLU A 332 -32.41 26.28 -2.14
CA GLU A 332 -32.84 26.06 -3.52
C GLU A 332 -31.81 26.54 -4.54
N GLU A 333 -31.19 27.70 -4.31
CA GLU A 333 -30.10 28.22 -5.15
C GLU A 333 -28.86 27.31 -5.09
N TYR A 334 -28.56 26.71 -3.92
CA TYR A 334 -27.50 25.69 -3.80
C TYR A 334 -27.85 24.37 -4.50
N GLN A 335 -29.11 23.96 -4.51
CA GLN A 335 -29.57 22.80 -5.28
C GLN A 335 -29.47 23.08 -6.79
N ALA A 336 -29.83 24.28 -7.24
CA ALA A 336 -29.67 24.71 -8.64
C ALA A 336 -28.19 24.70 -9.07
N LEU A 337 -27.29 25.25 -8.25
CA LEU A 337 -25.83 25.15 -8.47
C LEU A 337 -25.35 23.70 -8.55
N THR A 338 -25.82 22.83 -7.64
CA THR A 338 -25.41 21.41 -7.62
C THR A 338 -25.85 20.68 -8.88
N GLY A 339 -27.13 20.83 -9.27
CA GLY A 339 -27.66 20.20 -10.48
C GLY A 339 -27.04 20.74 -11.77
N PHE A 340 -26.72 22.05 -11.83
CA PHE A 340 -25.98 22.63 -12.95
C PHE A 340 -24.58 22.04 -13.08
N VAL A 341 -23.80 22.01 -11.99
CA VAL A 341 -22.44 21.43 -12.00
C VAL A 341 -22.47 19.95 -12.38
N ASP A 342 -23.43 19.18 -11.85
CA ASP A 342 -23.56 17.75 -12.15
C ASP A 342 -23.89 17.48 -13.63
N ARG A 343 -24.82 18.22 -14.23
CA ARG A 343 -25.10 18.10 -15.68
C ARG A 343 -23.90 18.50 -16.52
N VAL A 344 -23.31 19.67 -16.25
CA VAL A 344 -22.22 20.20 -17.09
C VAL A 344 -20.95 19.37 -16.98
N GLN A 345 -20.59 18.87 -15.79
CA GLN A 345 -19.40 18.01 -15.67
C GLN A 345 -19.64 16.64 -16.31
N ARG A 346 -20.82 16.02 -16.16
CA ARG A 346 -21.12 14.74 -16.83
C ARG A 346 -21.14 14.86 -18.36
N GLU A 347 -21.63 15.97 -18.90
CA GLU A 347 -21.57 16.24 -20.34
C GLU A 347 -20.10 16.39 -20.80
N ILE A 348 -19.29 17.14 -20.05
CA ILE A 348 -17.85 17.27 -20.30
C ILE A 348 -17.15 15.90 -20.21
N GLU A 349 -17.52 15.03 -19.27
CA GLU A 349 -17.02 13.66 -19.15
C GLU A 349 -17.42 12.80 -20.34
N SER A 350 -18.72 12.74 -20.69
CA SER A 350 -19.22 11.95 -21.84
C SER A 350 -18.51 12.35 -23.13
N GLN A 351 -18.44 13.63 -23.43
CA GLN A 351 -17.77 14.10 -24.64
C GLN A 351 -16.26 13.82 -24.64
N ARG A 352 -15.59 13.76 -23.49
CA ARG A 352 -14.18 13.36 -23.39
C ARG A 352 -14.02 11.87 -23.58
N ASP A 353 -14.88 11.06 -22.97
CA ASP A 353 -14.81 9.62 -23.05
C ASP A 353 -15.21 9.11 -24.44
N GLU A 354 -16.17 9.75 -25.11
CA GLU A 354 -16.45 9.55 -26.54
C GLU A 354 -15.21 9.89 -27.40
N LYS A 355 -14.57 11.05 -27.18
CA LYS A 355 -13.33 11.42 -27.87
C LYS A 355 -12.20 10.42 -27.61
N ARG A 356 -12.10 9.86 -26.39
CA ARG A 356 -11.13 8.81 -26.01
C ARG A 356 -11.45 7.47 -26.65
N ILE A 357 -12.71 7.05 -26.70
CA ILE A 357 -13.15 5.83 -27.37
C ILE A 357 -12.79 5.92 -28.85
N VAL A 358 -13.17 7.02 -29.53
CA VAL A 358 -12.82 7.25 -30.94
C VAL A 358 -11.29 7.33 -31.15
N GLN A 359 -10.53 7.91 -30.23
CA GLN A 359 -9.06 7.91 -30.30
C GLN A 359 -8.47 6.50 -30.12
N ARG A 360 -9.01 5.68 -29.22
CA ARG A 360 -8.59 4.30 -28.99
C ARG A 360 -8.98 3.39 -30.15
N GLU A 361 -10.19 3.52 -30.70
CA GLU A 361 -10.63 2.80 -31.89
C GLU A 361 -9.73 3.13 -33.08
N LYS A 362 -9.39 4.41 -33.31
CA LYS A 362 -8.39 4.79 -34.33
C LYS A 362 -7.01 4.20 -34.06
N LEU A 363 -6.56 4.18 -32.80
CA LEU A 363 -5.29 3.56 -32.41
C LEU A 363 -5.29 2.05 -32.70
N GLU A 364 -6.40 1.38 -32.42
CA GLU A 364 -6.59 -0.06 -32.66
C GLU A 364 -6.74 -0.37 -34.16
N GLU A 365 -7.44 0.45 -34.94
CA GLU A 365 -7.51 0.35 -36.41
C GLU A 365 -6.12 0.53 -37.05
N VAL A 366 -5.38 1.57 -36.65
CA VAL A 366 -4.00 1.80 -37.13
C VAL A 366 -3.09 0.66 -36.71
N ARG A 367 -3.21 0.15 -35.48
CA ARG A 367 -2.42 -0.98 -34.99
C ARG A 367 -2.76 -2.28 -35.72
N ALA A 368 -4.02 -2.51 -36.06
CA ALA A 368 -4.47 -3.67 -36.83
C ALA A 368 -4.10 -3.61 -38.32
N ALA A 369 -3.84 -2.40 -38.86
CA ALA A 369 -3.33 -2.23 -40.22
C ALA A 369 -1.86 -2.70 -40.39
N PHE A 370 -1.14 -2.97 -39.29
CA PHE A 370 0.25 -3.43 -39.30
C PHE A 370 0.41 -4.80 -38.62
N PRO A 371 1.37 -5.64 -39.04
CA PRO A 371 1.64 -6.92 -38.38
C PRO A 371 2.05 -6.72 -36.91
N PRO A 372 1.64 -7.60 -35.98
CA PRO A 372 2.02 -7.49 -34.56
C PRO A 372 3.55 -7.54 -34.37
N THR A 373 4.27 -8.27 -35.24
CA THR A 373 5.73 -8.35 -35.27
C THR A 373 6.44 -7.04 -35.60
N ALA A 374 5.74 -6.04 -36.12
CA ALA A 374 6.31 -4.69 -36.25
C ALA A 374 6.68 -4.09 -34.89
N PHE A 375 5.98 -4.47 -33.81
CA PHE A 375 6.28 -4.02 -32.45
C PHE A 375 7.50 -4.70 -31.84
N ASP A 376 7.94 -5.84 -32.37
CA ASP A 376 9.12 -6.58 -31.91
C ASP A 376 10.40 -6.21 -32.68
N VAL A 377 10.27 -5.61 -33.88
CA VAL A 377 11.42 -5.16 -34.68
C VAL A 377 11.98 -3.85 -34.12
N ALA A 378 13.24 -3.90 -33.69
CA ALA A 378 14.00 -2.72 -33.26
C ALA A 378 14.23 -1.76 -34.44
N LEU A 379 14.21 -0.45 -34.18
CA LEU A 379 14.41 0.56 -35.22
C LEU A 379 15.79 0.48 -35.91
N GLU A 380 16.81 -0.08 -35.25
CA GLU A 380 18.13 -0.33 -35.81
C GLU A 380 18.08 -1.24 -37.04
N ASP A 381 17.27 -2.30 -36.99
CA ASP A 381 17.18 -3.33 -38.05
C ASP A 381 16.38 -2.85 -39.28
N THR A 382 15.61 -1.77 -39.14
CA THR A 382 14.72 -1.26 -40.21
C THR A 382 15.46 -0.59 -41.38
N GLY A 383 16.74 -0.26 -41.21
CA GLY A 383 17.57 0.36 -42.26
C GLY A 383 17.32 1.86 -42.49
N LEU A 384 16.73 2.56 -41.52
CA LEU A 384 16.59 4.03 -41.51
C LEU A 384 17.96 4.72 -41.55
N SER A 385 18.02 5.96 -42.08
CA SER A 385 19.27 6.73 -41.99
C SER A 385 19.63 7.03 -40.53
N THR A 386 20.93 7.00 -40.22
CA THR A 386 21.45 7.23 -38.86
C THR A 386 20.97 8.53 -38.22
N ARG A 387 20.69 9.56 -39.05
CA ARG A 387 20.10 10.82 -38.58
C ARG A 387 18.67 10.64 -38.09
N VAL A 388 17.82 9.95 -38.86
CA VAL A 388 16.41 9.75 -38.51
C VAL A 388 16.26 8.75 -37.37
N PHE A 389 17.07 7.68 -37.38
CA PHE A 389 17.16 6.73 -36.28
C PHE A 389 17.49 7.42 -34.94
N ASN A 390 18.58 8.20 -34.87
CA ASN A 390 18.98 8.89 -33.64
C ASN A 390 17.88 9.83 -33.12
N LEU A 391 17.22 10.59 -34.01
CA LEU A 391 16.16 11.51 -33.63
C LEU A 391 14.92 10.81 -33.04
N LEU A 392 14.60 9.60 -33.53
CA LEU A 392 13.51 8.79 -33.00
C LEU A 392 13.89 8.11 -31.69
N HIS A 393 15.13 7.62 -31.58
CA HIS A 393 15.64 7.00 -30.37
C HIS A 393 15.75 8.00 -29.21
N GLU A 394 16.26 9.21 -29.47
CA GLU A 394 16.26 10.33 -28.51
C GLU A 394 14.85 10.75 -28.08
N ALA A 395 13.84 10.54 -28.94
CA ALA A 395 12.43 10.78 -28.64
C ALA A 395 11.71 9.59 -27.98
N GLY A 396 12.43 8.51 -27.63
CA GLY A 396 11.88 7.34 -26.93
C GLY A 396 11.11 6.36 -27.82
N TYR A 397 11.28 6.42 -29.14
CA TYR A 397 10.81 5.38 -30.05
C TYR A 397 11.90 4.32 -30.20
N GLU A 398 11.60 3.10 -29.79
CA GLU A 398 12.54 1.96 -29.80
C GLU A 398 12.21 0.95 -30.91
N THR A 399 10.92 0.80 -31.25
CA THR A 399 10.43 -0.24 -32.16
C THR A 399 9.69 0.34 -33.36
N ALA A 400 9.76 -0.37 -34.49
CA ALA A 400 9.18 0.03 -35.77
C ALA A 400 7.66 0.26 -35.68
N GLY A 401 6.96 -0.64 -34.97
CA GLY A 401 5.52 -0.59 -34.75
C GLY A 401 5.07 0.66 -34.02
N ARG A 402 5.82 1.13 -33.01
CA ARG A 402 5.50 2.37 -32.28
C ARG A 402 5.60 3.62 -33.16
N VAL A 403 6.52 3.61 -34.13
CA VAL A 403 6.66 4.71 -35.12
C VAL A 403 5.57 4.63 -36.18
N LEU A 404 5.23 3.44 -36.66
CA LEU A 404 4.10 3.22 -37.59
C LEU A 404 2.74 3.59 -36.96
N GLU A 405 2.53 3.24 -35.69
CA GLU A 405 1.36 3.63 -34.89
C GLU A 405 1.23 5.16 -34.81
N THR A 406 2.33 5.85 -34.49
CA THR A 406 2.33 7.32 -34.41
C THR A 406 2.11 7.95 -35.80
N LEU A 407 2.72 7.40 -36.85
CA LEU A 407 2.56 7.88 -38.23
C LEU A 407 1.13 7.66 -38.78
N GLY A 408 0.39 6.65 -38.29
CA GLY A 408 -1.01 6.44 -38.66
C GLY A 408 -2.02 7.26 -37.84
N VAL A 409 -1.69 7.64 -36.60
CA VAL A 409 -2.61 8.36 -35.69
C VAL A 409 -2.39 9.88 -35.70
N ASP A 410 -1.13 10.33 -35.74
CA ASP A 410 -0.75 11.74 -35.58
C ASP A 410 0.60 12.02 -36.29
N GLU A 411 0.56 12.23 -37.62
CA GLU A 411 1.74 12.60 -38.41
C GLU A 411 2.41 13.90 -37.89
N ASP A 412 1.63 14.82 -37.32
CA ASP A 412 2.12 16.09 -36.77
C ASP A 412 2.94 15.90 -35.48
N ALA A 413 2.65 14.86 -34.67
CA ALA A 413 3.46 14.52 -33.50
C ALA A 413 4.91 14.13 -33.88
N LEU A 414 5.11 13.49 -35.03
CA LEU A 414 6.46 13.19 -35.55
C LEU A 414 7.15 14.43 -36.15
N LEU A 415 6.38 15.33 -36.79
CA LEU A 415 6.89 16.62 -37.29
C LEU A 415 7.25 17.60 -36.18
N GLY A 416 6.65 17.45 -34.98
CA GLY A 416 6.99 18.22 -33.79
C GLY A 416 8.37 17.92 -33.19
N LEU A 417 9.01 16.81 -33.57
CA LEU A 417 10.33 16.42 -33.08
C LEU A 417 11.43 17.29 -33.71
N GLN A 418 12.31 17.85 -32.86
CA GLN A 418 13.34 18.79 -33.30
C GLN A 418 14.28 18.15 -34.36
N GLY A 419 14.17 18.61 -35.60
CA GLY A 419 15.05 18.19 -36.69
C GLY A 419 14.49 17.09 -37.61
N ILE A 420 13.30 16.55 -37.28
CA ILE A 420 12.44 15.84 -38.24
C ILE A 420 11.71 16.89 -39.09
N GLY A 421 11.65 16.66 -40.39
CA GLY A 421 10.89 17.47 -41.33
C GLY A 421 10.24 16.58 -42.38
N PRO A 422 9.49 17.13 -43.35
CA PRO A 422 8.69 16.34 -44.28
C PRO A 422 9.50 15.27 -45.03
N LYS A 423 10.77 15.55 -45.37
CA LYS A 423 11.67 14.58 -46.02
C LYS A 423 12.01 13.36 -45.14
N ALA A 424 12.11 13.54 -43.83
CA ALA A 424 12.35 12.45 -42.89
C ALA A 424 11.07 11.63 -42.66
N LEU A 425 9.90 12.27 -42.73
CA LEU A 425 8.61 11.58 -42.65
C LEU A 425 8.32 10.76 -43.92
N ASP A 426 8.65 11.30 -45.10
CA ASP A 426 8.65 10.55 -46.37
C ASP A 426 9.59 9.32 -46.33
N GLU A 427 10.79 9.49 -45.74
CA GLU A 427 11.77 8.41 -45.54
C GLU A 427 11.22 7.32 -44.60
N LEU A 428 10.68 7.72 -43.45
CA LEU A 428 10.06 6.82 -42.47
C LEU A 428 8.91 6.03 -43.08
N ARG A 429 7.96 6.72 -43.70
CA ARG A 429 6.83 6.09 -44.38
C ARG A 429 7.33 5.08 -45.41
N LYS A 430 8.26 5.47 -46.28
CA LYS A 430 8.75 4.61 -47.36
C LYS A 430 9.53 3.38 -46.86
N ILE A 431 10.36 3.53 -45.83
CA ILE A 431 11.18 2.44 -45.31
C ILE A 431 10.33 1.49 -44.45
N LEU A 432 9.57 2.03 -43.48
CA LEU A 432 8.81 1.21 -42.53
C LEU A 432 7.62 0.49 -43.18
N THR A 433 6.97 1.04 -44.23
CA THR A 433 5.92 0.29 -44.96
C THR A 433 6.47 -0.71 -45.98
N ALA A 434 7.75 -0.60 -46.37
CA ALA A 434 8.39 -1.53 -47.29
C ALA A 434 9.22 -2.61 -46.58
N PHE A 435 9.40 -2.50 -45.26
CA PHE A 435 10.15 -3.46 -44.47
C PHE A 435 9.38 -4.79 -44.34
N PRO A 436 9.99 -5.94 -44.64
CA PRO A 436 9.35 -7.23 -44.50
C PRO A 436 9.34 -7.64 -43.02
N TYR A 437 8.27 -7.31 -42.30
CA TYR A 437 8.03 -7.85 -40.97
C TYR A 437 7.79 -9.37 -41.08
N PRO A 438 8.38 -10.19 -40.20
CA PRO A 438 8.14 -11.64 -40.23
C PRO A 438 6.67 -11.91 -39.93
N GLU A 439 6.03 -12.79 -40.69
CA GLU A 439 4.67 -13.25 -40.38
C GLU A 439 4.71 -14.14 -39.13
N VAL A 440 3.78 -13.92 -38.20
CA VAL A 440 3.55 -14.87 -37.09
C VAL A 440 2.83 -16.07 -37.69
N GLU A 441 3.42 -17.26 -37.61
CA GLU A 441 2.64 -18.49 -37.81
C GLU A 441 1.48 -18.45 -36.82
N ALA A 442 0.25 -18.36 -37.33
CA ALA A 442 -0.93 -18.37 -36.49
C ALA A 442 -0.90 -19.62 -35.61
N PRO A 443 -1.07 -19.49 -34.27
CA PRO A 443 -1.23 -20.67 -33.44
C PRO A 443 -2.40 -21.48 -34.02
N PRO A 444 -2.25 -22.81 -34.19
CA PRO A 444 -3.25 -23.60 -34.90
C PRO A 444 -4.61 -23.40 -34.24
N GLU A 445 -5.63 -23.12 -35.07
CA GLU A 445 -7.00 -22.92 -34.60
C GLU A 445 -7.38 -24.07 -33.66
N PRO A 446 -7.95 -23.80 -32.47
CA PRO A 446 -8.39 -24.86 -31.58
C PRO A 446 -9.47 -25.66 -32.32
N VAL A 447 -9.12 -26.88 -32.73
CA VAL A 447 -10.02 -27.75 -33.49
C VAL A 447 -11.27 -27.97 -32.65
N VAL A 448 -12.40 -27.47 -33.14
CA VAL A 448 -13.69 -27.64 -32.48
C VAL A 448 -14.19 -29.05 -32.77
N GLU A 449 -13.63 -30.03 -32.06
CA GLU A 449 -14.12 -31.42 -32.09
C GLU A 449 -15.45 -31.52 -31.35
N GLY A 450 -16.54 -31.29 -32.09
CA GLY A 450 -17.90 -31.62 -31.68
C GLY A 450 -18.38 -32.89 -32.38
N GLU A 451 -18.24 -34.04 -31.70
CA GLU A 451 -19.32 -34.99 -31.37
C GLU A 451 -18.83 -36.46 -31.23
N GLU A 452 -19.22 -37.05 -30.11
CA GLU A 452 -19.46 -38.48 -29.82
C GLU A 452 -18.61 -39.57 -30.52
N ALA A 453 -17.74 -40.25 -29.74
CA ALA A 453 -18.03 -41.63 -29.30
C ALA A 453 -16.91 -42.27 -28.44
N THR A 454 -17.33 -43.06 -27.45
CA THR A 454 -16.62 -44.25 -26.88
C THR A 454 -15.12 -44.15 -26.56
N LEU A 455 -14.80 -44.02 -25.26
CA LEU A 455 -13.53 -44.49 -24.69
C LEU A 455 -13.74 -45.86 -24.02
N GLU A 456 -13.61 -46.92 -24.83
CA GLU A 456 -13.15 -48.22 -24.33
C GLU A 456 -11.61 -48.21 -24.39
N VAL A 457 -10.95 -48.57 -23.28
CA VAL A 457 -9.49 -48.63 -23.21
C VAL A 457 -9.08 -50.07 -22.89
N GLU A 458 -8.84 -50.86 -23.94
CA GLU A 458 -8.06 -52.09 -23.84
C GLU A 458 -6.57 -51.76 -24.09
N ILE A 459 -5.72 -52.03 -23.11
CA ILE A 459 -4.26 -51.92 -23.23
C ILE A 459 -3.71 -53.32 -23.52
N SER A 460 -3.04 -53.49 -24.65
CA SER A 460 -2.35 -54.73 -25.00
C SER A 460 -0.97 -54.85 -24.34
N GLU A 461 -0.64 -56.06 -23.89
CA GLU A 461 0.54 -56.37 -23.09
C GLU A 461 1.85 -56.41 -23.89
N ALA A 462 2.97 -56.17 -23.19
CA ALA A 462 4.28 -56.76 -23.52
C ALA A 462 5.09 -57.04 -22.24
N GLU A 463 5.34 -58.32 -22.00
CA GLU A 463 6.25 -59.01 -21.05
C GLU A 463 7.66 -58.38 -20.95
N ALA A 464 8.55 -58.64 -19.97
CA ALA A 464 8.57 -59.20 -18.60
C ALA A 464 10.00 -58.83 -18.05
N GLU A 465 10.40 -58.87 -16.76
CA GLU A 465 10.47 -60.04 -15.88
C GLU A 465 10.96 -59.64 -14.46
N ALA A 466 10.49 -60.39 -13.44
CA ALA A 466 10.99 -60.52 -12.05
C ALA A 466 10.87 -59.29 -11.09
N VAL A 467 10.85 -59.37 -9.74
CA VAL A 467 10.99 -60.48 -8.75
C VAL A 467 9.95 -60.36 -7.61
N GLU A 468 9.28 -61.47 -7.30
CA GLU A 468 8.77 -62.03 -6.01
C GLU A 468 8.73 -61.19 -4.69
N GLY A 469 7.62 -61.25 -3.90
CA GLY A 469 7.63 -60.74 -2.50
C GLY A 469 6.35 -60.63 -1.62
N LEU A 470 5.56 -61.70 -1.43
CA LEU A 470 4.55 -61.92 -0.34
C LEU A 470 3.25 -61.04 -0.22
N ALA A 471 2.15 -61.74 0.12
CA ALA A 471 0.80 -61.20 0.46
C ALA A 471 0.59 -61.14 2.01
N PRO A 472 -0.58 -60.68 2.54
CA PRO A 472 -1.79 -61.52 2.55
C PRO A 472 -3.18 -60.82 2.41
N ASP A 473 -4.12 -61.58 1.85
CA ASP A 473 -5.55 -61.76 2.18
C ASP A 473 -6.41 -60.62 2.80
N ALA A 474 -7.47 -60.25 2.07
CA ALA A 474 -8.80 -59.99 2.65
C ALA A 474 -9.91 -60.17 1.58
N GLU A 475 -10.79 -61.16 1.75
CA GLU A 475 -12.04 -61.35 0.98
C GLU A 475 -13.08 -62.11 1.86
N PRO A 476 -14.37 -62.23 1.49
CA PRO A 476 -15.39 -61.27 1.93
C PRO A 476 -16.56 -61.95 2.69
N ILE A 477 -17.49 -61.16 3.24
CA ILE A 477 -18.80 -61.66 3.72
C ILE A 477 -19.92 -60.69 3.32
N ALA A 478 -21.06 -61.24 2.90
CA ALA A 478 -22.26 -60.51 2.50
C ALA A 478 -23.50 -60.94 3.31
N VAL A 479 -24.41 -59.97 3.52
CA VAL A 479 -25.86 -60.10 3.83
C VAL A 479 -26.30 -60.78 5.14
N GLY A 480 -27.16 -60.08 5.90
CA GLY A 480 -28.00 -60.62 6.98
C GLY A 480 -28.91 -59.54 7.60
N GLU A 481 -30.22 -59.79 7.65
CA GLU A 481 -31.27 -58.83 8.06
C GLU A 481 -31.48 -58.78 9.60
N ALA A 482 -31.92 -57.63 10.14
CA ALA A 482 -33.07 -57.51 11.07
C ALA A 482 -33.30 -56.06 11.58
N ASP A 483 -34.52 -55.56 11.34
CA ASP A 483 -35.37 -54.64 12.13
C ASP A 483 -34.81 -53.72 13.23
N ILE A 484 -35.24 -52.44 13.19
CA ILE A 484 -35.92 -51.72 14.29
C ILE A 484 -36.67 -50.49 13.71
N GLU A 485 -37.79 -50.12 14.36
CA GLU A 485 -38.86 -49.28 13.82
C GLU A 485 -38.57 -47.76 13.75
N LEU A 486 -39.15 -47.10 12.74
CA LEU A 486 -39.25 -45.64 12.60
C LEU A 486 -40.63 -45.16 13.07
N ALA A 487 -40.68 -44.22 14.01
CA ALA A 487 -41.91 -43.52 14.41
C ALA A 487 -41.83 -42.04 14.04
N ALA A 488 -42.79 -41.57 13.24
CA ALA A 488 -42.93 -40.18 12.83
C ALA A 488 -43.70 -39.34 13.86
N VAL A 489 -43.45 -38.03 13.89
CA VAL A 489 -44.27 -37.05 14.61
C VAL A 489 -44.51 -35.83 13.71
N GLU A 490 -45.78 -35.52 13.47
CA GLU A 490 -46.27 -34.28 12.85
C GLU A 490 -47.06 -33.44 13.89
N PRO A 491 -47.38 -32.16 13.62
CA PRO A 491 -47.63 -31.17 14.67
C PRO A 491 -49.07 -31.13 15.20
N GLY A 492 -49.25 -30.57 16.41
CA GLY A 492 -50.55 -30.40 17.07
C GLY A 492 -50.63 -29.12 17.92
N ALA A 493 -51.83 -28.53 18.00
CA ALA A 493 -52.09 -27.21 18.58
C ALA A 493 -52.36 -27.20 20.10
N ALA A 494 -52.43 -25.99 20.67
CA ALA A 494 -52.66 -25.70 22.10
C ALA A 494 -54.07 -26.08 22.62
N PRO A 495 -54.21 -26.19 23.96
CA PRO A 495 -55.24 -25.40 24.64
C PRO A 495 -54.81 -24.79 26.00
N SER A 496 -55.59 -23.82 26.48
CA SER A 496 -55.47 -23.15 27.80
C SER A 496 -55.92 -24.03 28.99
N PRO A 497 -55.72 -23.56 30.24
CA PRO A 497 -56.90 -23.10 30.99
C PRO A 497 -56.71 -21.83 31.86
N GLU A 498 -57.84 -21.31 32.34
CA GLU A 498 -58.06 -20.24 33.33
C GLU A 498 -57.61 -20.70 34.75
N GLY A 499 -57.39 -19.88 35.80
CA GLY A 499 -57.38 -18.41 35.97
C GLY A 499 -57.80 -18.02 37.41
N GLU A 500 -57.09 -17.10 38.09
CA GLU A 500 -57.61 -16.24 39.19
C GLU A 500 -56.56 -15.18 39.65
N THR A 501 -57.04 -14.03 40.14
CA THR A 501 -56.27 -12.78 40.42
C THR A 501 -56.02 -12.52 41.92
N PRO A 502 -55.06 -11.65 42.30
CA PRO A 502 -55.39 -10.25 42.64
C PRO A 502 -54.40 -9.24 42.01
N GLU A 503 -54.83 -8.12 41.43
CA GLU A 503 -55.29 -6.84 42.05
C GLU A 503 -54.12 -5.88 42.41
N ALA A 504 -54.33 -4.57 42.18
CA ALA A 504 -53.28 -3.60 41.86
C ALA A 504 -52.89 -2.63 43.00
N ALA A 505 -51.72 -2.01 42.87
CA ALA A 505 -51.34 -0.77 43.56
C ALA A 505 -50.42 0.08 42.66
N GLU A 506 -50.66 1.39 42.61
CA GLU A 506 -49.98 2.36 41.75
C GLU A 506 -48.90 3.20 42.50
N ALA A 507 -48.16 3.99 41.71
CA ALA A 507 -47.36 5.18 42.06
C ALA A 507 -45.88 4.98 42.49
N PRO A 508 -44.99 5.98 42.23
CA PRO A 508 -45.01 6.99 41.17
C PRO A 508 -43.68 7.08 40.36
N GLU A 509 -43.68 7.91 39.32
CA GLU A 509 -42.48 8.32 38.59
C GLU A 509 -41.75 9.44 39.34
N GLU A 510 -40.45 9.28 39.63
CA GLU A 510 -39.58 10.36 40.13
C GLU A 510 -38.79 11.00 38.98
N SER A 511 -38.65 12.32 39.01
CA SER A 511 -38.16 13.13 37.89
C SER A 511 -36.62 13.13 37.77
N PHE A 512 -36.16 13.07 36.52
CA PHE A 512 -34.75 12.97 36.11
C PHE A 512 -33.88 14.20 36.49
N GLU A 513 -34.44 15.22 37.14
CA GLU A 513 -33.75 16.47 37.49
C GLU A 513 -33.03 16.39 38.85
N GLU A 514 -33.53 15.61 39.82
CA GLU A 514 -32.89 15.47 41.16
C GLU A 514 -31.57 14.67 41.11
N LEU A 515 -31.37 13.85 40.08
CA LEU A 515 -30.14 13.11 39.84
C LEU A 515 -28.97 13.98 39.35
N ILE A 516 -29.23 15.22 38.91
CA ILE A 516 -28.23 16.12 38.35
C ILE A 516 -27.58 16.98 39.44
N GLU A 517 -28.32 17.41 40.46
CA GLU A 517 -27.77 18.21 41.57
C GLU A 517 -26.85 17.40 42.50
N GLN A 518 -27.05 16.08 42.61
CA GLN A 518 -26.18 15.21 43.43
C GLN A 518 -24.78 14.95 42.84
N PHE A 519 -24.51 15.35 41.60
CA PHE A 519 -23.18 15.19 40.97
C PHE A 519 -22.29 16.44 41.02
N THR A 520 -22.79 17.56 41.58
CA THR A 520 -22.07 18.85 41.61
C THR A 520 -21.32 19.18 42.91
N GLU A 521 -21.36 18.33 43.94
CA GLU A 521 -20.70 18.57 45.24
C GLU A 521 -19.38 17.80 45.50
N VAL A 522 -18.55 17.53 44.48
CA VAL A 522 -17.13 17.17 44.71
C VAL A 522 -16.21 17.83 43.68
N ILE A 523 -15.73 19.03 44.00
CA ILE A 523 -14.35 19.55 43.77
C ILE A 523 -14.30 20.94 44.43
N ALA A 524 -13.47 21.09 45.47
CA ALA A 524 -13.14 22.38 46.06
C ALA A 524 -11.87 22.96 45.41
N PRO A 525 -11.76 24.29 45.26
CA PRO A 525 -10.55 24.92 44.73
C PRO A 525 -9.42 24.93 45.77
N ALA A 526 -8.18 24.87 45.28
CA ALA A 526 -6.99 25.20 46.05
C ALA A 526 -6.22 26.30 45.29
N ASP A 527 -5.89 27.37 46.00
CA ASP A 527 -5.19 28.54 45.46
C ASP A 527 -3.75 28.17 45.03
N PHE A 528 -3.27 28.75 43.92
CA PHE A 528 -1.86 29.16 43.79
C PHE A 528 -1.67 30.21 42.66
N GLU A 529 -1.50 31.46 43.10
CA GLU A 529 -0.64 32.55 42.60
C GLU A 529 -0.68 33.01 41.13
N GLU A 530 -0.90 34.33 40.98
CA GLU A 530 -0.73 35.12 39.77
C GLU A 530 0.76 35.33 39.45
N GLU A 531 1.18 35.19 38.19
CA GLU A 531 2.30 35.96 37.65
C GLU A 531 2.18 36.17 36.12
N ASP A 532 2.41 37.42 35.69
CA ASP A 532 2.64 37.91 34.32
C ASP A 532 1.55 37.79 33.22
N GLU A 533 0.52 38.64 33.33
CA GLU A 533 -0.10 39.26 32.14
C GLU A 533 0.88 40.26 31.46
N LYS A 534 1.40 39.92 30.26
CA LYS A 534 1.88 40.91 29.26
C LYS A 534 2.18 40.27 27.90
N SER A 535 1.22 40.31 26.96
CA SER A 535 1.44 40.46 25.49
C SER A 535 0.22 40.12 24.61
N LEU A 536 -0.97 40.65 24.91
CA LEU A 536 -2.17 40.48 24.06
C LEU A 536 -2.84 41.80 23.63
N GLU A 537 -2.05 42.79 23.22
CA GLU A 537 -2.51 43.94 22.43
C GLU A 537 -1.66 44.10 21.17
N SER A 538 -1.95 43.34 20.10
CA SER A 538 -1.52 43.65 18.70
C SER A 538 -1.94 42.61 17.63
N ILE A 539 -3.11 41.95 17.72
CA ILE A 539 -3.61 41.06 16.64
C ILE A 539 -5.04 41.39 16.15
N GLU A 540 -5.52 42.61 16.37
CA GLU A 540 -6.69 43.14 15.64
C GLU A 540 -6.26 44.00 14.44
N SER A 541 -5.88 43.36 13.31
CA SER A 541 -5.92 43.96 11.95
C SER A 541 -5.25 43.08 10.87
N ARG A 542 -5.79 41.87 10.60
CA ARG A 542 -5.44 41.14 9.36
C ARG A 542 -6.68 40.71 8.58
N LYS A 543 -6.91 41.44 7.48
CA LYS A 543 -7.95 41.20 6.46
C LYS A 543 -8.10 39.71 6.12
N ARG A 544 -9.34 39.24 5.99
CA ARG A 544 -9.69 37.95 5.38
C ARG A 544 -8.97 37.80 4.04
N LYS A 545 -8.03 36.86 3.93
CA LYS A 545 -7.37 36.51 2.68
C LYS A 545 -8.24 35.46 1.95
N LYS A 546 -8.68 35.79 0.72
CA LYS A 546 -9.40 34.87 -0.18
C LYS A 546 -8.53 33.60 -0.34
N GLY A 547 -9.14 32.42 -0.21
CA GLY A 547 -8.41 31.15 -0.29
C GLY A 547 -7.75 30.99 -1.66
N GLU A 548 -6.47 30.61 -1.68
CA GLU A 548 -5.71 30.40 -2.92
C GLU A 548 -5.58 28.89 -3.19
N ALA A 549 -5.84 28.50 -4.43
CA ALA A 549 -5.67 27.12 -4.89
C ALA A 549 -4.24 26.62 -4.66
N ARG A 550 -4.12 25.41 -4.12
CA ARG A 550 -2.86 24.70 -3.92
C ARG A 550 -2.86 23.44 -4.75
N VAL A 551 -1.76 23.21 -5.44
CA VAL A 551 -1.51 21.98 -6.18
C VAL A 551 -0.48 21.19 -5.38
N VAL A 552 -0.75 19.90 -5.16
CA VAL A 552 0.18 18.98 -4.52
C VAL A 552 0.62 17.98 -5.57
N GLU A 553 1.93 17.85 -5.74
CA GLU A 553 2.55 17.04 -6.77
C GLU A 553 3.48 16.03 -6.11
N TYR A 554 3.42 14.78 -6.56
CA TYR A 554 4.18 13.67 -6.02
C TYR A 554 5.37 13.37 -6.93
N ASP A 555 6.56 13.36 -6.36
CA ASP A 555 7.77 12.92 -7.05
C ASP A 555 8.01 11.43 -6.72
N PRO A 556 7.84 10.51 -7.69
CA PRO A 556 7.98 9.08 -7.45
C PRO A 556 9.44 8.64 -7.19
N ASP A 557 10.43 9.43 -7.58
CA ASP A 557 11.85 9.09 -7.42
C ASP A 557 12.40 9.50 -6.05
N LEU A 558 11.71 10.43 -5.36
CA LEU A 558 12.10 10.95 -4.04
C LEU A 558 11.16 10.57 -2.88
N ASP A 559 9.97 10.02 -3.16
CA ASP A 559 8.84 9.82 -2.20
C ASP A 559 8.49 11.12 -1.42
N GLU A 560 8.74 12.27 -2.05
CA GLU A 560 8.45 13.61 -1.51
C GLU A 560 7.28 14.28 -2.25
N MET A 561 6.61 15.20 -1.55
CA MET A 561 5.42 15.90 -2.03
C MET A 561 5.68 17.41 -2.10
N VAL A 562 5.75 17.95 -3.31
CA VAL A 562 5.97 19.39 -3.54
C VAL A 562 4.63 20.13 -3.60
N VAL A 563 4.51 21.21 -2.81
CA VAL A 563 3.28 22.01 -2.74
C VAL A 563 3.44 23.29 -3.55
N HIS A 564 2.91 23.29 -4.78
CA HIS A 564 2.91 24.46 -5.65
C HIS A 564 1.73 25.39 -5.34
N ARG A 565 2.05 26.67 -5.09
CA ARG A 565 1.05 27.76 -5.01
C ARG A 565 0.76 28.24 -6.43
N ARG A 566 -0.46 28.00 -6.94
CA ARG A 566 -0.86 28.48 -8.26
C ARG A 566 -0.95 30.01 -8.24
N ARG A 567 0.04 30.72 -8.82
CA ARG A 567 -0.08 32.16 -9.06
C ARG A 567 -1.20 32.38 -10.09
N LYS A 568 -2.03 33.38 -9.86
CA LYS A 568 -2.95 33.89 -10.89
C LYS A 568 -2.07 34.46 -12.01
N ARG A 569 -2.22 33.96 -13.23
CA ARG A 569 -1.52 34.50 -14.41
C ARG A 569 -2.17 35.86 -14.71
N GLU A 570 -1.44 36.94 -14.48
CA GLU A 570 -1.85 38.25 -15.00
C GLU A 570 -1.56 38.30 -16.50
N GLU A 571 -2.40 39.06 -17.20
CA GLU A 571 -2.43 39.13 -18.66
C GLU A 571 -1.40 40.17 -19.12
N GLY A 572 -0.37 39.70 -19.83
CA GLY A 572 0.70 40.53 -20.36
C GLY A 572 1.99 40.52 -19.55
N ASP A 573 2.81 39.50 -19.75
CA ASP A 573 4.27 39.65 -19.74
C ASP A 573 4.88 38.71 -20.77
N ASP A 574 5.51 39.31 -21.77
CA ASP A 574 6.37 38.67 -22.78
C ASP A 574 7.83 38.74 -22.27
N TRP A 575 8.77 38.16 -23.02
CA TRP A 575 10.24 38.22 -22.88
C TRP A 575 10.98 37.04 -22.21
N THR A 576 11.48 36.19 -23.12
CA THR A 576 12.87 35.67 -23.20
C THR A 576 13.43 34.81 -22.07
N LEU A 577 13.62 33.53 -22.39
CA LEU A 577 14.60 32.66 -21.73
C LEU A 577 16.04 33.08 -22.10
N GLY A 578 16.82 33.41 -21.07
CA GLY A 578 18.28 33.46 -21.14
C GLY A 578 18.87 32.44 -20.18
N ASN A 579 19.87 31.68 -20.65
CA ASN A 579 20.65 30.63 -19.98
C ASN A 579 20.64 30.63 -18.44
N PHE A 580 20.41 29.45 -17.85
CA PHE A 580 21.43 28.77 -17.02
C PHE A 580 21.20 27.25 -17.03
#